data_AF-A0A654BQQ8-F1
#
_entry.id   AF-A0A654BQQ8-F1
#
_cell.length_a   1.000
_cell.length_b   1.000
_cell.length_c   1.000
_cell.angle_alpha   90.00
_cell.angle_beta   90.00
_cell.angle_gamma   90.00
#
_symmetry.space_group_name_H-M   'P 1'
#
loop_
_entity.id
_entity.type
_entity.pdbx_description
1 polymer ?
#
loop_
_entity_poly.entity_id
_entity_poly.type
_entity_poly.pdbx_seq_one_letter_code
_entity_poly.pdbx_strand_id
1 'polypeptide(L)'
;MATSYEGRYCGVCDHPLHKGYFSLSKRSQTLTDTPSGTVVMVSADELVTDFCGSECSEYAEAAITSTLTSPYPSRGKTVPCSLCLQPVDRTLPHVSVSMMQFEDASQPWLVSARVVDERELAVYCAACAQPGRASQAFDESELGVAV
;
A
#
# COMPACT_ATOMS: atom_id res chain seq x y z
N MET A 1 -26.70 -0.19 -5.09
CA MET A 1 -25.58 0.25 -5.95
C MET A 1 -24.33 -0.23 -5.27
N ALA A 2 -23.46 -0.94 -5.98
CA ALA A 2 -22.25 -1.51 -5.38
C ALA A 2 -21.27 -0.41 -4.98
N THR A 3 -20.59 -0.59 -3.85
CA THR A 3 -19.62 0.37 -3.30
C THR A 3 -18.25 -0.28 -3.17
N SER A 4 -17.19 0.53 -3.06
CA SER A 4 -15.80 0.07 -2.90
C SER A 4 -15.52 -0.71 -1.60
N TYR A 5 -16.44 -0.64 -0.64
CA TYR A 5 -16.34 -1.26 0.68
C TYR A 5 -17.37 -2.36 0.91
N GLU A 6 -18.24 -2.65 -0.06
CA GLU A 6 -19.28 -3.67 0.07
C GLU A 6 -18.67 -5.07 0.28
N GLY A 7 -19.17 -5.79 1.28
CA GLY A 7 -18.70 -7.14 1.62
C GLY A 7 -17.33 -7.20 2.31
N ARG A 8 -16.72 -6.06 2.64
CA ARG A 8 -15.43 -5.99 3.35
C ARG A 8 -15.65 -5.71 4.83
N TYR A 9 -14.72 -6.19 5.66
CA TYR A 9 -14.82 -6.13 7.12
C TYR A 9 -13.50 -5.62 7.73
N CYS A 10 -13.63 -4.96 8.88
CA CYS A 10 -12.50 -4.43 9.64
C CYS A 10 -11.67 -5.58 10.24
N GLY A 11 -10.36 -5.61 10.01
CA GLY A 11 -9.45 -6.60 10.59
C GLY A 11 -9.17 -6.46 12.08
N VAL A 12 -9.78 -5.47 12.76
CA VAL A 12 -9.63 -5.25 14.21
C VAL A 12 -10.91 -5.61 14.98
N CYS A 13 -12.07 -5.17 14.49
CA CYS A 13 -13.34 -5.32 15.21
C CYS A 13 -14.38 -6.17 14.46
N ASP A 14 -14.03 -6.70 13.29
CA ASP A 14 -14.91 -7.51 12.43
C ASP A 14 -16.23 -6.82 12.00
N HIS A 15 -16.36 -5.52 12.23
CA HIS A 15 -17.51 -4.76 11.72
C HIS A 15 -17.40 -4.51 10.21
N PRO A 16 -18.53 -4.45 9.49
CA PRO A 16 -18.54 -4.05 8.09
C PRO A 16 -17.86 -2.69 7.88
N LEU A 17 -17.12 -2.57 6.79
CA LEU A 17 -16.58 -1.28 6.37
C LEU A 17 -17.72 -0.33 5.98
N HIS A 18 -17.46 0.97 6.15
CA HIS A 18 -18.37 2.03 5.74
C HIS A 18 -17.60 3.10 4.96
N LYS A 19 -18.31 4.16 4.53
CA LYS A 19 -17.70 5.28 3.83
C LYS A 19 -16.61 5.91 4.69
N GLY A 20 -15.39 6.01 4.15
CA GLY A 20 -14.24 6.52 4.91
C GLY A 20 -13.51 5.40 5.65
N TYR A 21 -13.05 4.38 4.91
CA TYR A 21 -12.30 3.25 5.47
C TYR A 21 -10.79 3.42 5.24
N PHE A 22 -10.00 2.62 5.93
CA PHE A 22 -8.55 2.60 5.79
C PHE A 22 -8.09 1.23 5.32
N SER A 23 -6.97 1.17 4.60
CA SER A 23 -6.32 -0.09 4.24
C SER A 23 -4.84 -0.04 4.56
N LEU A 24 -4.34 -1.15 5.12
CA LEU A 24 -2.92 -1.41 5.25
C LEU A 24 -2.45 -2.21 4.04
N SER A 25 -1.50 -1.68 3.30
CA SER A 25 -0.89 -2.36 2.15
C SER A 25 0.60 -2.54 2.35
N LYS A 26 1.10 -3.65 1.81
CA LYS A 26 2.52 -3.93 1.64
C LYS A 26 2.83 -3.88 0.15
N ARG A 27 3.73 -2.97 -0.23
CA ARG A 27 4.06 -2.71 -1.64
C ARG A 27 5.51 -3.05 -1.92
N SER A 28 5.75 -3.62 -3.08
CA SER A 28 7.08 -3.63 -3.69
C SER A 28 7.13 -2.49 -4.70
N GLN A 29 8.07 -1.57 -4.52
CA GLN A 29 8.09 -0.33 -5.29
C GLN A 29 9.50 0.18 -5.56
N THR A 30 9.59 1.12 -6.51
CA THR A 30 10.81 1.83 -6.90
C THR A 30 10.50 3.31 -7.10
N LEU A 31 11.39 4.19 -6.63
CA LEU A 31 11.30 5.64 -6.84
C LEU A 31 12.18 6.05 -8.02
N THR A 32 11.58 6.76 -8.97
CA THR A 32 12.28 7.34 -10.12
C THR A 32 12.04 8.84 -10.13
N ASP A 33 13.12 9.63 -10.09
CA ASP A 33 12.99 11.07 -10.27
C ASP A 33 12.77 11.42 -11.73
N THR A 34 11.85 12.33 -11.96
CA THR A 34 11.54 12.93 -13.26
C THR A 34 11.63 14.45 -13.16
N PRO A 35 11.73 15.18 -14.28
CA PRO A 35 11.71 16.63 -14.27
C PRO A 35 10.47 17.23 -13.59
N SER A 36 9.37 16.49 -13.52
CA SER A 36 8.10 16.91 -12.93
C SER A 36 7.90 16.47 -11.48
N GLY A 37 8.86 15.75 -10.91
CA GLY A 37 8.80 15.20 -9.55
C GLY A 37 9.19 13.73 -9.46
N THR A 38 9.01 13.12 -8.30
CA THR A 38 9.30 11.69 -8.08
C THR A 38 8.10 10.84 -8.45
N VAL A 39 8.32 9.85 -9.31
CA VAL A 39 7.35 8.81 -9.67
C VAL A 39 7.60 7.58 -8.83
N VAL A 40 6.55 7.03 -8.22
CA VAL A 40 6.59 5.74 -7.51
C VAL A 40 6.00 4.69 -8.42
N MET A 41 6.80 3.70 -8.79
CA MET A 41 6.36 2.54 -9.57
C MET A 41 6.15 1.36 -8.63
N VAL A 42 4.93 0.84 -8.56
CA VAL A 42 4.56 -0.30 -7.71
C VAL A 42 4.53 -1.57 -8.56
N SER A 43 5.39 -2.53 -8.25
CA SER A 43 5.48 -3.81 -8.97
C SER A 43 4.61 -4.91 -8.36
N ALA A 44 4.26 -4.78 -7.08
CA ALA A 44 3.31 -5.64 -6.38
C ALA A 44 2.65 -4.84 -5.25
N ASP A 45 1.33 -5.00 -5.09
CA ASP A 45 0.55 -4.41 -4.01
C ASP A 45 -0.27 -5.51 -3.33
N GLU A 46 0.04 -5.77 -2.06
CA GLU A 46 -0.62 -6.76 -1.24
C GLU A 46 -1.45 -6.03 -0.18
N LEU A 47 -2.78 -6.12 -0.29
CA LEU A 47 -3.68 -5.68 0.78
C LEU A 47 -3.49 -6.62 1.97
N VAL A 48 -3.05 -6.06 3.10
CA VAL A 48 -2.88 -6.82 4.35
C VAL A 48 -4.21 -6.92 5.08
N THR A 49 -4.87 -5.78 5.32
CA THR A 49 -6.17 -5.72 5.98
C THR A 49 -6.82 -4.35 5.82
N ASP A 50 -8.09 -4.26 6.16
CA ASP A 50 -8.88 -3.03 6.16
C ASP A 50 -9.32 -2.63 7.56
N PHE A 51 -9.62 -1.35 7.75
CA PHE A 51 -10.15 -0.81 9.00
C PHE A 51 -11.36 0.07 8.75
N CYS A 52 -12.38 -0.09 9.59
CA CYS A 52 -13.64 0.63 9.43
C CYS A 52 -13.54 2.13 9.73
N GLY A 53 -12.51 2.58 10.46
CA GLY A 53 -12.38 3.99 10.84
C GLY A 53 -11.07 4.27 11.57
N SER A 54 -10.88 5.55 11.93
CA SER A 54 -9.62 6.07 12.49
C SER A 54 -9.19 5.35 13.75
N GLU A 55 -10.11 5.05 14.68
CA GLU A 55 -9.78 4.35 15.93
C GLU A 55 -9.12 2.98 15.67
N CYS A 56 -9.67 2.21 14.73
CA CYS A 56 -9.13 0.89 14.39
C CYS A 56 -7.81 1.00 13.62
N SER A 57 -7.69 1.96 12.70
CA SER A 57 -6.44 2.17 11.96
C SER A 57 -5.32 2.70 12.85
N GLU A 58 -5.63 3.60 13.79
CA GLU A 58 -4.67 4.16 14.76
C GLU A 58 -4.20 3.09 15.74
N TYR A 59 -5.11 2.22 16.20
CA TYR A 59 -4.75 1.05 17.00
C TYR A 59 -3.76 0.14 16.25
N ALA A 60 -4.06 -0.19 14.99
CA ALA A 60 -3.18 -1.02 14.16
C ALA A 60 -1.84 -0.33 13.86
N GLU A 61 -1.86 0.97 13.55
CA GLU A 61 -0.65 1.78 13.33
C GLU A 61 0.25 1.77 14.56
N ALA A 62 -0.31 1.99 15.75
CA ALA A 62 0.43 1.94 17.02
C ALA A 62 1.04 0.54 17.25
N ALA A 63 0.28 -0.53 17.00
CA ALA A 63 0.78 -1.90 17.12
C ALA A 63 1.95 -2.17 16.16
N ILE A 64 1.83 -1.79 14.88
CA ILE A 64 2.88 -1.98 13.88
C ILE A 64 4.12 -1.17 14.26
N THR A 65 3.95 0.12 14.50
CA THR A 65 5.08 1.03 14.77
C THR A 65 5.83 0.67 16.05
N SER A 66 5.15 0.07 17.05
CA SER A 66 5.82 -0.43 18.26
C SER A 66 6.82 -1.56 18.01
N THR A 67 6.71 -2.27 16.88
CA THR A 67 7.63 -3.34 16.48
C THR A 67 8.79 -2.87 15.60
N LEU A 68 8.77 -1.60 15.18
CA LEU A 68 9.76 -1.04 14.27
C LEU A 68 10.86 -0.30 15.03
N THR A 69 12.10 -0.48 14.58
CA THR A 69 13.25 0.27 15.08
C THR A 69 13.27 1.70 14.55
N SER A 70 12.75 1.92 13.33
CA SER A 70 12.65 3.24 12.70
C SER A 70 11.33 3.37 11.93
N PRO A 71 10.22 3.72 12.60
CA PRO A 71 8.93 3.99 11.94
C PRO A 71 8.97 5.32 11.18
N TYR A 72 7.99 5.52 10.30
CA TYR A 72 7.76 6.77 9.54
C TYR A 72 9.00 7.25 8.76
N PRO A 73 9.43 6.47 7.76
CA PRO A 73 10.59 6.85 6.95
C PRO A 73 10.36 8.20 6.26
N SER A 74 11.45 8.96 6.08
CA SER A 74 11.39 10.21 5.32
C SER A 74 11.13 9.93 3.83
N ARG A 75 10.74 10.96 3.07
CA ARG A 75 10.58 10.87 1.61
C ARG A 75 11.91 10.86 0.84
N GLY A 76 13.04 10.70 1.53
CA GLY A 76 14.37 10.68 0.90
C GLY A 76 14.58 9.42 0.07
N LYS A 77 15.50 9.48 -0.91
CA LYS A 77 15.90 8.32 -1.73
C LYS A 77 16.62 7.24 -0.93
N THR A 78 17.35 7.63 0.10
CA THR A 78 18.04 6.70 0.98
C THR A 78 17.50 6.90 2.39
N VAL A 79 16.91 5.85 2.94
CA VAL A 79 16.29 5.86 4.28
C VAL A 79 16.77 4.66 5.08
N PRO A 80 16.77 4.71 6.42
CA PRO A 80 17.08 3.54 7.23
C PRO A 80 15.97 2.49 7.07
N CYS A 81 16.35 1.21 6.99
CA CYS A 81 15.42 0.10 7.10
C CYS A 81 14.71 0.14 8.46
N SER A 82 13.38 0.07 8.45
CA SER A 82 12.55 0.17 9.65
C SER A 82 12.77 -0.96 10.65
N LEU A 83 13.40 -2.07 10.26
CA LEU A 83 13.77 -3.19 11.16
C LEU A 83 15.24 -3.15 11.57
N CYS A 84 16.17 -3.17 10.62
CA CYS A 84 17.60 -3.38 10.90
C CYS A 84 18.48 -2.13 10.78
N LEU A 85 17.89 -0.96 10.49
CA LEU A 85 18.55 0.34 10.29
C LEU A 85 19.59 0.42 9.16
N GLN A 86 19.84 -0.69 8.44
CA GLN A 86 20.69 -0.66 7.24
C GLN A 86 20.09 0.28 6.18
N PRO A 87 20.93 1.00 5.42
CA PRO A 87 20.44 1.94 4.41
C PRO A 87 19.67 1.21 3.31
N VAL A 88 18.51 1.76 2.95
CA VAL A 88 17.68 1.31 1.84
C VAL A 88 17.75 2.36 0.75
N ASP A 89 18.27 1.98 -0.43
CA ASP A 89 18.17 2.79 -1.64
C ASP A 89 16.81 2.53 -2.30
N ARG A 90 15.95 3.54 -2.26
CA ARG A 90 14.58 3.48 -2.79
C ARG A 90 14.52 3.64 -4.31
N THR A 91 15.63 3.97 -4.96
CA THR A 91 15.74 3.91 -6.44
C THR A 91 15.93 2.49 -6.96
N LEU A 92 16.17 1.54 -6.04
CA LEU A 92 16.10 0.11 -6.29
C LEU A 92 14.78 -0.46 -5.75
N PRO A 93 14.33 -1.64 -6.24
CA PRO A 93 13.16 -2.31 -5.69
C PRO A 93 13.30 -2.52 -4.18
N HIS A 94 12.32 -2.03 -3.43
CA HIS A 94 12.24 -2.16 -1.98
C HIS A 94 10.79 -2.44 -1.55
N VAL A 95 10.61 -2.89 -0.32
CA VAL A 95 9.28 -3.09 0.26
C VAL A 95 8.93 -1.90 1.13
N SER A 96 7.73 -1.34 0.95
CA SER A 96 7.12 -0.36 1.84
C SER A 96 5.83 -0.90 2.44
N VAL A 97 5.46 -0.37 3.61
CA VAL A 97 4.16 -0.58 4.22
C VAL A 97 3.51 0.78 4.40
N SER A 98 2.31 0.94 3.88
CA SER A 98 1.56 2.19 3.93
C SER A 98 0.16 1.96 4.49
N MET A 99 -0.32 2.92 5.27
CA MET A 99 -1.73 3.09 5.62
C MET A 99 -2.34 4.09 4.66
N MET A 100 -3.47 3.73 4.05
CA MET A 100 -4.20 4.61 3.13
C MET A 100 -5.61 4.83 3.63
N GLN A 101 -6.12 6.04 3.47
CA GLN A 101 -7.52 6.37 3.70
C GLN A 101 -8.26 6.46 2.36
N PHE A 102 -9.44 5.85 2.31
CA PHE A 102 -10.28 5.79 1.11
C PHE A 102 -11.65 6.42 1.33
N GLU A 103 -12.10 7.14 0.30
CA GLU A 103 -13.49 7.52 0.13
C GLU A 103 -14.09 6.78 -1.06
N ASP A 104 -15.35 6.36 -0.92
CA ASP A 104 -16.08 5.76 -2.03
C ASP A 104 -16.34 6.81 -3.14
N ALA A 105 -15.91 6.47 -4.35
CA ALA A 105 -16.10 7.28 -5.55
C ALA A 105 -16.93 6.53 -6.60
N SER A 106 -17.58 5.44 -6.18
CA SER A 106 -18.33 4.54 -7.05
C SER A 106 -19.43 5.27 -7.82
N GLN A 107 -19.52 4.95 -9.10
CA GLN A 107 -20.57 5.39 -10.03
C GLN A 107 -21.43 4.17 -10.43
N PRO A 108 -22.65 4.37 -10.96
CA PRO A 108 -23.53 3.25 -11.30
C PRO A 108 -22.89 2.21 -12.25
N TRP A 109 -21.89 2.62 -13.03
CA TRP A 109 -21.16 1.78 -14.01
C TRP A 109 -19.75 1.39 -13.57
N LEU A 110 -19.27 1.84 -12.41
CA LEU A 110 -17.88 1.63 -11.97
C LEU A 110 -17.78 1.64 -10.45
N VAL A 111 -17.36 0.52 -9.86
CA VAL A 111 -16.96 0.49 -8.45
C VAL A 111 -15.55 1.07 -8.34
N SER A 112 -15.40 2.13 -7.55
CA SER A 112 -14.11 2.80 -7.38
C SER A 112 -13.99 3.47 -6.03
N ALA A 113 -12.75 3.63 -5.58
CA ALA A 113 -12.41 4.40 -4.40
C ALA A 113 -11.36 5.45 -4.75
N ARG A 114 -11.38 6.56 -4.02
CA ARG A 114 -10.37 7.60 -4.07
C ARG A 114 -9.50 7.49 -2.82
N VAL A 115 -8.18 7.44 -3.00
CA VAL A 115 -7.24 7.64 -1.91
C VAL A 115 -7.24 9.12 -1.54
N VAL A 116 -7.58 9.43 -0.28
CA VAL A 116 -7.60 10.81 0.24
C VAL A 116 -6.38 11.13 1.08
N ASP A 117 -5.79 10.12 1.71
CA ASP A 117 -4.51 10.21 2.41
C ASP A 117 -3.72 8.91 2.25
N GLU A 118 -2.39 9.03 2.20
CA GLU A 118 -1.48 7.89 2.25
C GLU A 118 -0.28 8.23 3.15
N ARG A 119 -0.07 7.38 4.14
CA ARG A 119 1.05 7.48 5.09
C ARG A 119 1.92 6.23 5.02
N GLU A 120 3.17 6.42 4.64
CA GLU A 120 4.19 5.36 4.68
C GLU A 120 4.63 5.13 6.14
N LEU A 121 4.41 3.92 6.64
CA LEU A 121 4.72 3.53 8.02
C LEU A 121 6.12 2.91 8.13
N ALA A 122 6.53 2.13 7.13
CA ALA A 122 7.78 1.39 7.15
C ALA A 122 8.39 1.21 5.76
N VAL A 123 9.72 1.12 5.71
CA VAL A 123 10.48 0.72 4.52
C VAL A 123 11.49 -0.36 4.93
N TYR A 124 11.59 -1.42 4.14
CA TYR A 124 12.48 -2.56 4.44
C TYR A 124 13.56 -2.74 3.38
N CYS A 125 14.77 -3.11 3.82
CA CYS A 125 15.81 -3.58 2.92
C CYS A 125 15.46 -4.98 2.38
N ALA A 126 16.07 -5.35 1.25
CA ALA A 126 15.81 -6.64 0.60
C ALA A 126 16.13 -7.87 1.47
N ALA A 127 16.99 -7.71 2.49
CA ALA A 127 17.29 -8.77 3.44
C ALA A 127 16.19 -8.96 4.51
N CYS A 128 15.49 -7.89 4.88
CA CYS A 128 14.39 -7.93 5.86
C CYS A 128 13.05 -8.26 5.21
N ALA A 129 12.82 -7.80 3.98
CA ALA A 129 11.66 -8.17 3.19
C ALA A 129 12.04 -8.17 1.71
N GLN A 130 11.93 -9.33 1.07
CA GLN A 130 12.25 -9.45 -0.35
C GLN A 130 11.16 -8.78 -1.20
N PRO A 131 11.51 -7.85 -2.12
CA PRO A 131 10.55 -7.25 -3.02
C PRO A 131 9.92 -8.30 -3.95
N GLY A 132 8.59 -8.30 -4.00
CA GLY A 132 7.82 -9.05 -4.98
C GLY A 132 8.11 -8.54 -6.39
N ARG A 133 8.29 -9.48 -7.31
CA ARG A 133 8.36 -9.16 -8.74
C ARG A 133 6.95 -9.05 -9.28
N ALA A 134 6.70 -8.13 -10.21
CA ALA A 134 5.51 -8.19 -11.03
C ALA A 134 5.49 -9.58 -11.67
N SER A 135 4.46 -10.39 -11.39
CA SER A 135 4.29 -11.64 -12.11
C SER A 135 4.09 -11.27 -13.58
N GLN A 136 5.04 -11.62 -14.45
CA GLN A 136 4.86 -11.54 -15.90
C GLN A 136 3.92 -12.65 -16.39
N ALA A 137 2.80 -12.86 -15.69
CA ALA A 137 1.65 -13.58 -16.23
C ALA A 137 0.72 -12.54 -16.86
N PHE A 138 1.25 -11.78 -17.83
CA PHE A 138 0.38 -11.25 -18.87
C PHE A 138 0.05 -12.47 -19.74
N ASP A 139 -1.10 -13.08 -19.50
CA ASP A 139 -1.64 -14.07 -20.43
C ASP A 139 -2.12 -13.30 -21.67
N GLU A 140 -1.28 -13.30 -22.72
CA GLU A 140 -1.62 -12.71 -24.01
C GLU A 140 -2.89 -13.36 -24.63
N SER A 141 -3.39 -14.45 -24.07
CA SER A 141 -4.62 -15.12 -24.50
C SER A 141 -5.91 -14.32 -24.19
N GLU A 142 -5.88 -13.32 -23.31
CA GLU A 142 -7.06 -12.45 -23.05
C GLU A 142 -7.17 -11.25 -24.00
N LEU A 143 -6.12 -10.93 -24.76
CA LEU A 143 -6.19 -9.95 -25.83
C LEU A 143 -6.60 -10.67 -27.11
N GLY A 144 -7.91 -10.91 -27.27
CA GLY A 144 -8.53 -11.47 -28.48
C GLY A 144 -8.33 -10.60 -29.73
N VAL A 145 -7.09 -10.38 -30.15
CA VAL A 145 -6.72 -9.79 -31.42
C VAL A 145 -6.42 -10.94 -32.37
N ALA A 146 -7.46 -11.38 -33.06
CA ALA A 146 -7.29 -12.18 -34.26
C ALA A 146 -6.51 -11.34 -35.28
N VAL A 147 -5.35 -11.84 -35.73
CA VAL A 147 -4.70 -11.41 -36.98
C VAL A 147 -5.27 -12.24 -38.12
#